data_AF-A0A2M9C2B6-F1
#
_entry.id   AF-A0A2M9C2B6-F1
#
_cell.length_a   1.000
_cell.length_b   1.000
_cell.length_c   1.000
_cell.angle_alpha   90.00
_cell.angle_beta   90.00
_cell.angle_gamma   90.00
#
_symmetry.space_group_name_H-M   'P 1'
#
loop_
_entity.id
_entity.type
_entity.pdbx_description
1 polymer ?
#
loop_
_entity_poly.entity_id
_entity_poly.type
_entity_poly.pdbx_seq_one_letter_code
_entity_poly.pdbx_strand_id
1 'polypeptide(L)'
;MKMRKTFLLLSIPLLTNLSCANENVATSAIPEISKPEAVQKFNLAIKKVAMEKEPAPERPRTSAELSDYKKDMLIPAAKDLIASTGVTYSEIEKRTENDREKILKWAVEVYGEYNKEINQNYKSQN
;
A
#
# COMPACT_ATOMS: atom_id res chain seq x y z
N MET A 1 -3.46 32.68 -67.41
CA MET A 1 -3.13 31.56 -68.32
C MET A 1 -2.01 30.75 -67.70
N LYS A 2 -2.17 29.41 -67.70
CA LYS A 2 -1.15 28.35 -67.59
C LYS A 2 -0.29 28.19 -66.32
N MET A 3 -0.63 27.09 -65.63
CA MET A 3 0.18 26.23 -64.76
C MET A 3 1.57 25.88 -65.30
N ARG A 4 2.49 25.49 -64.40
CA ARG A 4 3.12 24.14 -64.28
C ARG A 4 4.13 24.18 -63.12
N LYS A 5 3.89 23.48 -62.01
CA LYS A 5 4.08 22.04 -61.70
C LYS A 5 5.51 21.71 -61.23
N THR A 6 5.55 21.23 -59.97
CA THR A 6 6.44 20.24 -59.34
C THR A 6 7.91 20.62 -59.13
N PHE A 7 8.41 20.46 -57.89
CA PHE A 7 9.35 19.37 -57.54
C PHE A 7 9.60 19.31 -56.01
N LEU A 8 9.40 18.09 -55.46
CA LEU A 8 10.07 17.40 -54.33
C LEU A 8 10.22 18.15 -52.98
N LEU A 9 9.46 17.78 -51.94
CA LEU A 9 9.79 16.72 -50.96
C LEU A 9 11.24 16.77 -50.45
N LEU A 10 11.42 17.39 -49.29
CA LEU A 10 12.53 17.09 -48.38
C LEU A 10 12.00 17.12 -46.94
N SER A 11 11.54 15.96 -46.51
CA SER A 11 11.34 15.61 -45.12
C SER A 11 12.69 15.56 -44.40
N ILE A 12 12.84 16.37 -43.35
CA ILE A 12 13.86 16.13 -42.31
C ILE A 12 13.09 16.08 -40.99
N PRO A 13 12.86 14.89 -40.40
CA PRO A 13 12.43 14.83 -39.02
C PRO A 13 13.64 15.12 -38.13
N LEU A 14 13.78 16.34 -37.63
CA LEU A 14 14.64 16.56 -36.48
C LEU A 14 13.90 16.01 -35.25
N LEU A 15 14.17 14.75 -34.94
CA LEU A 15 13.88 14.12 -33.66
C LEU A 15 14.69 14.84 -32.57
N THR A 16 14.18 15.95 -32.05
CA THR A 16 14.63 16.43 -30.75
C THR A 16 13.93 15.59 -29.69
N ASN A 17 14.62 14.53 -29.27
CA ASN A 17 14.37 13.85 -28.02
C ASN A 17 14.52 14.88 -26.89
N LEU A 18 13.43 15.57 -26.53
CA LEU A 18 13.30 16.10 -25.19
C LEU A 18 13.06 14.89 -24.30
N SER A 19 14.17 14.29 -23.86
CA SER A 19 14.21 13.46 -22.68
C SER A 19 13.65 14.33 -21.55
N CYS A 20 12.37 14.15 -21.23
CA CYS A 20 11.97 14.31 -19.84
C CYS A 20 12.79 13.25 -19.12
N ALA A 21 13.85 13.69 -18.47
CA ALA A 21 14.49 12.93 -17.42
C ALA A 21 13.33 12.42 -16.55
N ASN A 22 13.17 11.10 -16.50
CA ASN A 22 12.43 10.49 -15.42
C ASN A 22 13.25 10.82 -14.18
N GLU A 23 12.98 11.98 -13.58
CA GLU A 23 13.33 12.25 -12.21
C GLU A 23 12.60 11.17 -11.43
N ASN A 24 13.33 10.07 -11.20
CA ASN A 24 12.99 9.04 -10.26
C ASN A 24 13.16 9.69 -8.88
N VAL A 25 12.31 10.68 -8.60
CA VAL A 25 12.02 11.12 -7.25
C VAL A 25 11.54 9.84 -6.61
N ALA A 26 12.36 9.31 -5.70
CA ALA A 26 11.92 8.41 -4.67
C ALA A 26 10.92 9.19 -3.81
N THR A 27 9.76 9.50 -4.40
CA THR A 27 8.62 10.05 -3.72
C THR A 27 8.29 8.96 -2.73
N SER A 28 8.37 9.29 -1.45
CA SER A 28 7.81 8.50 -0.38
C SER A 28 6.33 8.34 -0.70
N ALA A 29 6.00 7.38 -1.56
CA ALA A 29 4.68 7.25 -2.13
C ALA A 29 3.76 6.91 -0.96
N ILE A 30 2.88 7.83 -0.62
CA ILE A 30 1.65 7.47 0.06
C ILE A 30 1.03 6.42 -0.87
N PRO A 31 0.87 5.16 -0.44
CA PRO A 31 0.19 4.18 -1.26
C PRO A 31 -1.18 4.78 -1.62
N GLU A 32 -1.49 4.94 -2.91
CA GLU A 32 -2.82 5.35 -3.38
C GLU A 32 -3.80 4.21 -3.13
N ILE A 33 -4.05 3.90 -1.87
CA ILE A 33 -4.94 2.84 -1.44
C ILE A 33 -6.05 3.49 -0.62
N SER A 34 -7.29 3.26 -1.02
CA SER A 34 -8.42 3.76 -0.25
C SER A 34 -8.51 3.02 1.09
N LYS A 35 -8.98 3.69 2.15
CA LYS A 35 -9.19 3.06 3.47
C LYS A 35 -10.05 1.77 3.38
N PRO A 36 -11.17 1.73 2.61
CA PRO A 36 -11.93 0.49 2.43
C PRO A 36 -11.14 -0.64 1.77
N GLU A 37 -10.32 -0.34 0.76
CA GLU A 37 -9.47 -1.33 0.10
C GLU A 37 -8.39 -1.85 1.05
N ALA A 38 -7.74 -0.98 1.82
CA ALA A 38 -6.73 -1.36 2.80
C ALA A 38 -7.32 -2.26 3.91
N VAL A 39 -8.54 -1.96 4.37
CA VAL A 39 -9.30 -2.80 5.30
C VAL A 39 -9.59 -4.18 4.71
N GLN A 40 -9.97 -4.25 3.43
CA GLN A 40 -10.19 -5.54 2.75
C GLN A 40 -8.90 -6.36 2.64
N LYS A 41 -7.77 -5.73 2.28
CA LYS A 41 -6.46 -6.40 2.22
C LYS A 41 -6.04 -6.92 3.59
N PHE A 42 -6.23 -6.11 4.65
CA PHE A 42 -5.94 -6.53 6.02
C PHE A 42 -6.81 -7.72 6.46
N ASN A 43 -8.11 -7.71 6.16
CA ASN A 43 -9.01 -8.84 6.42
C ASN A 43 -8.58 -10.11 5.68
N LEU A 44 -8.15 -9.98 4.42
CA LEU A 44 -7.65 -11.11 3.65
C LEU A 44 -6.35 -11.67 4.25
N ALA A 45 -5.44 -10.80 4.69
CA ALA A 45 -4.20 -11.19 5.34
C ALA A 45 -4.47 -11.96 6.64
N ILE A 46 -5.41 -11.49 7.48
CA ILE A 46 -5.82 -12.19 8.71
C ILE A 46 -6.36 -13.59 8.38
N LYS A 47 -7.27 -13.69 7.38
CA LYS A 47 -7.82 -14.99 6.97
C LYS A 47 -6.74 -15.93 6.48
N LYS A 48 -5.82 -15.43 5.65
CA LYS A 48 -4.69 -16.21 5.14
C LYS A 48 -3.81 -16.72 6.29
N VAL A 49 -3.44 -15.84 7.21
CA VAL A 49 -2.61 -16.18 8.38
C VAL A 49 -3.30 -17.21 9.29
N ALA A 50 -4.62 -17.12 9.45
CA ALA A 50 -5.37 -18.11 10.23
C ALA A 50 -5.36 -19.51 9.58
N MET A 51 -5.29 -19.58 8.25
CA MET A 51 -5.27 -20.83 7.47
C MET A 51 -3.84 -21.35 7.21
N GLU A 52 -2.82 -20.51 7.34
CA GLU A 52 -1.44 -20.86 7.05
C GLU A 52 -0.90 -21.85 8.08
N LYS A 53 -0.34 -22.95 7.56
CA LYS A 53 0.39 -23.91 8.39
C LYS A 53 1.75 -23.32 8.71
N GLU A 54 2.02 -23.17 10.00
CA GLU A 54 3.31 -22.64 10.41
C GLU A 54 4.42 -23.65 10.16
N PRO A 55 5.62 -23.17 9.79
CA PRO A 55 6.80 -24.02 9.80
C PRO A 55 7.03 -24.54 11.22
N ALA A 56 7.62 -25.74 11.31
CA ALA A 56 7.98 -26.32 12.59
C ALA A 56 8.87 -25.35 13.38
N PRO A 57 8.50 -24.95 14.60
CA PRO A 57 9.27 -23.97 15.34
C PRO A 57 10.56 -24.61 15.86
N GLU A 58 11.65 -23.84 15.86
CA GLU A 58 12.95 -24.30 16.40
C GLU A 58 12.88 -24.60 17.91
N ARG A 59 11.92 -23.97 18.62
CA ARG A 59 11.67 -24.17 20.05
C ARG A 59 10.16 -24.26 20.33
N PRO A 60 9.73 -25.08 21.31
CA PRO A 60 8.34 -25.12 21.73
C PRO A 60 7.87 -23.72 22.14
N ARG A 61 6.66 -23.35 21.72
CA ARG A 61 6.04 -22.10 22.14
C ARG A 61 5.49 -22.23 23.54
N THR A 62 5.68 -21.17 24.33
CA THR A 62 5.13 -21.03 25.68
C THR A 62 4.02 -19.99 25.76
N SER A 63 3.77 -19.24 24.68
CA SER A 63 2.75 -18.18 24.60
C SER A 63 1.67 -18.51 23.56
N ALA A 64 0.46 -18.00 23.81
CA ALA A 64 -0.67 -18.04 22.89
C ALA A 64 -0.65 -16.90 21.84
N GLU A 65 0.38 -16.05 21.87
CA GLU A 65 0.57 -14.98 20.89
C GLU A 65 0.84 -15.52 19.48
N LEU A 66 0.53 -14.70 18.48
CA LEU A 66 0.93 -14.95 17.10
C LEU A 66 2.45 -15.12 17.03
N SER A 67 2.87 -16.06 16.20
CA SER A 67 4.29 -16.24 15.93
C SER A 67 4.89 -15.09 15.17
N ASP A 68 6.20 -14.95 15.29
CA ASP A 68 6.98 -14.04 14.46
C ASP A 68 6.70 -14.24 12.97
N TYR A 69 6.65 -15.49 12.49
CA TYR A 69 6.30 -15.81 11.11
C TYR A 69 4.93 -15.26 10.70
N LYS A 70 3.90 -15.47 11.54
CA LYS A 70 2.55 -14.97 11.27
C LYS A 70 2.45 -13.45 11.43
N LYS A 71 3.19 -12.86 12.38
CA LYS A 71 3.32 -11.40 12.54
C LYS A 71 3.89 -10.81 11.24
N ASP A 72 4.97 -11.38 10.70
CA ASP A 72 5.61 -10.94 9.46
C ASP A 72 4.66 -10.97 8.26
N MET A 73 3.84 -12.01 8.14
CA MET A 73 2.82 -12.11 7.08
C MET A 73 1.77 -10.98 7.15
N LEU A 74 1.50 -10.44 8.35
CA LEU A 74 0.54 -9.35 8.55
C LEU A 74 1.15 -7.97 8.32
N ILE A 75 2.47 -7.80 8.47
CA ILE A 75 3.13 -6.49 8.42
C ILE A 75 2.83 -5.69 7.15
N PRO A 76 2.88 -6.26 5.93
CA PRO A 76 2.61 -5.48 4.72
C PRO A 76 1.19 -4.89 4.73
N ALA A 77 0.18 -5.73 4.99
CA ALA A 77 -1.20 -5.28 5.02
C ALA A 77 -1.50 -4.32 6.20
N ALA A 78 -0.79 -4.47 7.32
CA ALA A 78 -0.87 -3.55 8.45
C ALA A 78 -0.31 -2.17 8.10
N LYS A 79 0.85 -2.11 7.43
CA LYS A 79 1.44 -0.86 6.94
C LYS A 79 0.52 -0.18 5.92
N ASP A 80 -0.08 -0.93 4.99
CA ASP A 80 -1.06 -0.40 4.03
C ASP A 80 -2.27 0.22 4.73
N LEU A 81 -2.80 -0.48 5.74
CA LEU A 81 -3.95 0.00 6.50
C LEU A 81 -3.65 1.31 7.24
N ILE A 82 -2.51 1.38 7.92
CA ILE A 82 -2.09 2.63 8.58
C ILE A 82 -1.85 3.72 7.54
N ALA A 83 -1.21 3.40 6.41
CA ALA A 83 -0.91 4.38 5.38
C ALA A 83 -2.16 4.97 4.73
N SER A 84 -3.27 4.22 4.68
CA SER A 84 -4.58 4.70 4.22
C SER A 84 -5.18 5.84 5.08
N THR A 85 -4.57 6.13 6.24
CA THR A 85 -4.91 7.30 7.08
C THR A 85 -4.17 8.58 6.70
N GLY A 86 -3.32 8.53 5.65
CA GLY A 86 -2.50 9.65 5.19
C GLY A 86 -1.08 9.67 5.78
N VAL A 87 -0.67 8.60 6.47
CA VAL A 87 0.68 8.44 7.02
C VAL A 87 1.58 7.74 6.00
N THR A 88 2.83 8.17 5.84
CA THR A 88 3.79 7.48 4.95
C THR A 88 4.40 6.25 5.63
N TYR A 89 4.88 5.28 4.85
CA TYR A 89 5.60 4.13 5.43
C TYR A 89 6.84 4.53 6.25
N SER A 90 7.59 5.55 5.82
CA SER A 90 8.75 6.05 6.56
C SER A 90 8.36 6.60 7.93
N GLU A 91 7.21 7.27 8.01
CA GLU A 91 6.67 7.81 9.25
C GLU A 91 6.17 6.67 10.18
N ILE A 92 5.58 5.61 9.61
CA ILE A 92 5.22 4.39 10.34
C ILE A 92 6.46 3.74 10.94
N GLU A 93 7.48 3.51 10.12
CA GLU A 93 8.74 2.88 10.55
C GLU A 93 9.44 3.71 11.63
N LYS A 94 9.47 5.03 11.48
CA LYS A 94 10.04 5.93 12.48
C LYS A 94 9.29 5.88 13.81
N ARG A 95 7.94 5.93 13.80
CA ARG A 95 7.12 5.95 15.02
C ARG A 95 7.07 4.60 15.73
N THR A 96 7.19 3.53 14.96
CA THR A 96 7.17 2.16 15.49
C THR A 96 8.56 1.61 15.74
N GLU A 97 9.63 2.32 15.36
CA GLU A 97 11.00 1.78 15.35
C GLU A 97 11.09 0.48 14.52
N ASN A 98 10.20 0.34 13.53
CA ASN A 98 9.95 -0.87 12.76
C ASN A 98 9.63 -2.12 13.62
N ASP A 99 9.15 -1.91 14.85
CA ASP A 99 8.68 -2.97 15.74
C ASP A 99 7.35 -3.54 15.25
N ARG A 100 7.32 -4.86 15.06
CA ARG A 100 6.18 -5.60 14.50
C ARG A 100 4.93 -5.47 15.37
N GLU A 101 5.08 -5.50 16.68
CA GLU A 101 3.95 -5.43 17.60
C GLU A 101 3.35 -4.04 17.63
N LYS A 102 4.19 -3.00 17.62
CA LYS A 102 3.73 -1.60 17.52
C LYS A 102 3.00 -1.36 16.20
N ILE A 103 3.50 -1.88 15.08
CA ILE A 103 2.82 -1.78 13.77
C ILE A 103 1.46 -2.49 13.81
N LEU A 104 1.41 -3.73 14.28
CA LEU A 104 0.16 -4.50 14.32
C LEU A 104 -0.88 -3.88 15.26
N LYS A 105 -0.44 -3.37 16.42
CA LYS A 105 -1.32 -2.68 17.36
C LYS A 105 -1.95 -1.43 16.73
N TRP A 106 -1.14 -0.60 16.08
CA TRP A 106 -1.64 0.60 15.40
C TRP A 106 -2.62 0.24 14.27
N ALA A 107 -2.32 -0.78 13.46
CA ALA A 107 -3.24 -1.25 12.43
C ALA A 107 -4.59 -1.71 13.01
N VAL A 108 -4.60 -2.38 14.16
CA VAL A 108 -5.84 -2.78 14.87
C VAL A 108 -6.62 -1.57 15.37
N GLU A 109 -5.95 -0.52 15.85
CA GLU A 109 -6.59 0.73 16.25
C GLU A 109 -7.31 1.39 15.05
N VAL A 110 -6.61 1.54 13.92
CA VAL A 110 -7.17 2.08 12.66
C VAL A 110 -8.35 1.24 12.16
N TYR A 111 -8.21 -0.10 12.21
CA TYR A 111 -9.29 -1.03 11.85
C TYR A 111 -10.53 -0.84 12.74
N GLY A 112 -10.31 -0.67 14.05
CA GLY A 112 -11.37 -0.44 15.03
C GLY A 112 -12.10 0.89 14.80
N GLU A 113 -11.36 1.96 14.49
CA GLU A 113 -11.92 3.27 14.14
C GLU A 113 -12.80 3.20 12.89
N TYR A 114 -12.31 2.55 11.82
CA TYR A 114 -13.09 2.35 10.60
C TYR A 114 -14.43 1.66 10.86
N ASN A 115 -14.43 0.59 11.67
CA ASN A 115 -15.67 -0.12 11.99
C ASN A 115 -16.64 0.73 12.83
N LYS A 116 -16.13 1.62 13.68
CA LYS A 116 -16.97 2.57 14.44
C LYS A 116 -17.63 3.56 13.48
N GLU A 117 -16.87 4.15 12.56
CA GLU A 117 -17.37 5.09 11.54
C GLU A 117 -18.49 4.47 10.70
N ILE A 118 -18.26 3.24 10.18
CA ILE A 118 -19.27 2.53 9.38
C ILE A 118 -20.55 2.25 10.17
N ASN A 119 -20.43 1.81 11.43
CA ASN A 119 -21.59 1.53 12.28
C ASN A 119 -22.36 2.80 12.67
N GLN A 120 -21.67 3.92 12.87
CA GLN A 120 -22.31 5.21 13.15
C GLN A 120 -23.07 5.72 11.93
N ASN A 121 -22.46 5.65 10.74
CA ASN A 121 -23.09 6.05 9.48
C ASN A 121 -24.39 5.24 9.24
N TYR A 122 -24.36 3.93 9.50
CA TYR A 122 -25.55 3.07 9.38
C TYR A 122 -26.67 3.47 10.36
N LYS A 123 -26.32 3.88 11.59
CA LYS A 123 -27.32 4.33 12.59
C LYS A 123 -27.91 5.69 12.26
N SER A 124 -27.16 6.59 11.62
CA SER A 124 -27.65 7.91 11.22
C SER A 124 -28.55 7.91 9.97
N GLN A 125 -28.59 6.79 9.23
CA GLN A 125 -29.38 6.62 8.01
C GLN A 125 -30.72 5.89 8.23
N ASN A 126 -31.01 5.46 9.47
CA ASN A 126 -32.29 4.86 9.89
C ASN A 126 -33.04 5.80 10.83
#